data_AF-R9KR85-F1
#
_entry.id   AF-R9KR85-F1
#
_cell.length_a   1.000
_cell.length_b   1.000
_cell.length_c   1.000
_cell.angle_alpha   90.00
_cell.angle_beta   90.00
_cell.angle_gamma   90.00
#
_symmetry.space_group_name_H-M   'P 1'
#
loop_
_entity.id
_entity.type
_entity.pdbx_description
1 polymer ?
#
loop_
_entity_poly.entity_id
_entity_poly.type
_entity_poly.pdbx_seq_one_letter_code
_entity_poly.pdbx_strand_id
1 'polypeptide(L)' 'MSDEEKKNLITYLIKEIQIYPSGESKMPLKSIEFNFPIYIDGKEVRKVLWERGNTVESCVYM' A
#
# COMPACT_ATOMS: atom_id res chain seq x y z
N MET A 1 5.35 14.72 -14.20
CA MET A 1 4.08 14.22 -13.66
C MET A 1 3.47 15.30 -12.79
N SER A 2 2.31 15.81 -13.18
CA SER A 2 1.53 16.79 -12.41
C SER A 2 0.96 16.16 -11.14
N ASP A 3 0.52 16.98 -10.20
CA ASP A 3 -0.13 16.48 -8.97
C ASP A 3 -1.46 15.78 -9.25
N GLU A 4 -2.12 16.14 -10.36
CA GLU A 4 -3.34 15.48 -10.82
C GLU A 4 -3.05 14.09 -11.38
N GLU A 5 -2.00 13.95 -12.20
CA GLU A 5 -1.53 12.63 -12.68
C GLU A 5 -1.13 11.72 -11.52
N LYS A 6 -0.45 12.26 -10.49
CA LYS A 6 -0.10 11.50 -9.28
C LYS A 6 -1.35 11.02 -8.52
N LYS A 7 -2.34 11.89 -8.32
CA LYS A 7 -3.61 11.54 -7.64
C LYS A 7 -4.38 10.46 -8.39
N ASN A 8 -4.44 10.58 -9.71
CA ASN A 8 -5.12 9.61 -10.57
C ASN A 8 -4.41 8.25 -10.50
N LEU A 9 -3.08 8.24 -10.55
CA LEU A 9 -2.29 7.02 -10.39
C LEU A 9 -2.52 6.36 -9.03
N ILE A 10 -2.51 7.13 -7.94
CA ILE A 10 -2.74 6.60 -6.58
C ILE A 10 -4.13 5.95 -6.48
N THR A 11 -5.16 6.61 -7.00
CA THR A 11 -6.55 6.11 -6.98
C THR A 11 -6.72 4.86 -7.85
N TYR A 12 -5.98 4.78 -8.97
CA TYR A 12 -5.98 3.60 -9.81
C TYR A 12 -5.30 2.40 -9.12
N LEU A 13 -4.20 2.63 -8.42
CA LEU A 13 -3.44 1.55 -7.80
C LEU A 13 -4.10 1.02 -6.52
N ILE A 14 -4.65 1.93 -5.71
CA ILE A 14 -5.13 1.61 -4.37
C ILE A 14 -6.64 1.48 -4.37
N LYS A 15 -7.12 0.33 -3.88
CA LYS A 15 -8.54 0.06 -3.69
C LYS A 15 -9.05 0.67 -2.37
N GLU A 16 -8.32 0.43 -1.28
CA GLU A 16 -8.72 0.88 0.05
C GLU A 16 -7.50 1.13 0.95
N ILE A 17 -7.58 2.16 1.79
CA ILE A 17 -6.62 2.44 2.85
C ILE A 17 -7.35 2.45 4.18
N GLN A 18 -6.83 1.71 5.15
CA GLN A 18 -7.29 1.77 6.53
C GLN A 18 -6.18 2.39 7.38
N ILE A 19 -6.56 3.33 8.25
CA ILE A 19 -5.65 4.00 9.18
C ILE A 19 -6.06 3.69 10.63
N TYR A 20 -5.09 3.73 11.53
CA TYR A 20 -5.39 3.71 12.96
C TYR A 20 -6.03 5.04 13.36
N PRO A 21 -7.01 5.00 14.29
CA PRO A 21 -7.51 6.20 14.95
C PRO A 21 -6.37 7.03 15.56
N SER A 22 -6.58 8.35 15.63
CA SER A 22 -5.59 9.27 16.18
C SER A 22 -5.18 8.87 17.59
N GLY A 23 -3.87 8.70 17.81
CA GLY A 23 -3.29 8.34 19.10
C GLY A 23 -3.15 6.84 19.38
N GLU A 24 -3.70 5.95 18.53
CA GLU A 24 -3.56 4.49 18.73
C GLU A 24 -2.22 3.93 18.20
N SER A 25 -1.56 4.61 17.27
CA SER A 25 -0.30 4.14 16.70
C SER A 25 0.62 5.28 16.28
N LYS A 26 1.94 5.07 16.42
CA LYS A 26 2.97 5.96 15.85
C LYS A 26 2.99 5.91 14.32
N MET A 27 2.51 4.81 13.74
CA MET A 27 2.33 4.65 12.29
C MET A 27 0.84 4.73 11.97
N PRO A 28 0.40 5.73 11.19
CA PRO A 28 -1.03 5.95 10.93
C PRO A 28 -1.62 4.88 10.01
N LEU A 29 -0.81 4.24 9.16
CA LEU A 29 -1.29 3.21 8.23
C LEU A 29 -1.55 1.88 8.96
N LYS A 30 -2.75 1.34 8.79
CA LYS A 30 -3.16 0.03 9.32
C LYS A 30 -3.15 -1.03 8.23
N SER A 31 -3.70 -0.73 7.05
CA SER A 31 -3.62 -1.62 5.91
C SER A 31 -3.85 -0.90 4.60
N ILE A 32 -3.38 -1.51 3.52
CA ILE A 32 -3.62 -1.06 2.15
C ILE A 32 -4.07 -2.25 1.30
N GLU A 33 -5.12 -2.06 0.51
CA GLU A 33 -5.59 -3.01 -0.49
C GLU A 33 -5.38 -2.44 -1.89
N PHE A 34 -4.82 -3.24 -2.79
CA PHE A 34 -4.53 -2.85 -4.17
C PHE A 34 -5.61 -3.35 -5.13
N ASN A 35 -5.78 -2.63 -6.24
CA ASN A 35 -6.70 -3.03 -7.32
C ASN A 35 -6.15 -4.18 -8.18
N PHE A 36 -4.93 -4.64 -7.90
CA PHE A 36 -4.22 -5.69 -8.61
C PHE A 36 -3.50 -6.61 -7.61
N PRO A 37 -3.19 -7.86 -7.98
CA PRO A 37 -2.37 -8.73 -7.16
C PRO A 37 -0.93 -8.19 -7.03
N ILE A 38 -0.40 -8.21 -5.82
CA ILE A 38 1.00 -7.93 -5.50
C ILE A 38 1.64 -9.19 -4.92
N TYR A 39 2.96 -9.25 -4.89
CA TYR A 39 3.68 -10.39 -4.34
C TYR A 39 4.49 -9.95 -3.12
N ILE A 40 4.30 -10.62 -1.99
CA ILE A 40 5.08 -10.45 -0.77
C ILE A 40 5.61 -11.83 -0.36
N ASP A 41 6.91 -11.94 -0.14
CA ASP A 41 7.59 -13.21 0.19
C ASP A 41 7.24 -14.35 -0.78
N GLY A 42 7.13 -14.03 -2.08
CA GLY A 42 6.77 -14.97 -3.14
C GLY A 42 5.30 -15.42 -3.17
N LYS A 43 4.43 -14.83 -2.33
CA LYS A 43 3.00 -15.13 -2.29
C LYS A 43 2.19 -14.00 -2.91
N GLU A 44 1.22 -14.37 -3.74
CA GLU A 44 0.23 -13.41 -4.25
C GLU A 44 -0.69 -12.96 -3.11
N VAL A 45 -0.71 -11.65 -2.85
CA VAL A 45 -1.58 -11.00 -1.88
C VAL A 45 -2.21 -9.76 -2.52
N ARG A 46 -3.34 -9.30 -1.98
CA ARG A 46 -3.99 -8.05 -2.42
C ARG A 46 -4.07 -7.01 -1.33
N LYS A 47 -4.03 -7.46 -0.08
CA LYS A 47 -4.10 -6.63 1.12
C LYS A 47 -2.84 -6.84 1.94
N VAL A 48 -2.22 -5.73 2.32
CA VAL A 48 -1.06 -5.70 3.22
C VAL A 48 -1.51 -5.13 4.55
N LEU A 49 -1.37 -5.91 5.62
CA LEU A 49 -1.48 -5.40 6.98
C LEU A 49 -0.17 -4.70 7.31
N TRP A 50 -0.25 -3.45 7.73
CA TRP A 50 0.95 -2.66 8.06
C TRP A 50 1.37 -2.95 9.50
N GLU A 51 1.66 -4.23 9.78
CA GLU A 51 2.17 -4.71 11.04
C GLU A 51 3.70 -4.71 10.97
N ARG A 52 4.33 -3.88 11.80
CA ARG A 52 5.79 -3.79 12.07
C ARG A 52 6.71 -4.49 11.03
N GLY A 53 7.16 -3.75 10.02
CA GLY A 53 8.30 -4.15 9.20
C GLY A 53 8.01 -4.38 7.71
N ASN A 54 6.76 -4.23 7.25
CA ASN A 54 6.46 -4.36 5.82
C ASN A 54 7.01 -3.17 5.02
N THR A 55 8.15 -3.36 4.38
CA THR A 55 8.64 -2.49 3.30
C THR A 55 8.20 -3.10 1.98
N VAL A 56 7.52 -2.33 1.13
CA VAL A 56 7.25 -2.74 -0.26
C VAL A 56 8.60 -2.75 -0.98
N GLU A 57 9.19 -3.92 -1.20
CA GLU A 57 10.33 -4.04 -2.10
C GLU A 57 9.83 -3.82 -3.53
N SER A 58 10.30 -2.76 -4.17
CA SER A 58 10.05 -2.55 -5.58
C SER A 58 10.87 -3.56 -6.37
N CYS A 59 10.22 -4.58 -6.95
CA CYS A 59 10.84 -5.41 -7.98
C CYS A 59 11.02 -4.57 -9.24
N VAL A 60 12.13 -3.85 -9.35
CA VAL A 60 12.61 -3.35 -10.64
C VAL A 60 13.24 -4.55 -11.36
N TYR A 61 12.45 -5.24 -12.17
CA TYR A 61 13.00 -6.20 -13.14
C TYR A 61 13.83 -5.38 -14.16
N MET A 62 15.14 -5.61 -14.16
CA MET A 62 16.08 -5.12 -15.18
C MET A 62 16.07 -6.05 -16.39
#